data_AF-A0A842KST3-F1
#
_entry.id   AF-A0A842KST3-F1
#
_cell.length_a   1.000
_cell.length_b   1.000
_cell.length_c   1.000
_cell.angle_alpha   90.00
_cell.angle_beta   90.00
_cell.angle_gamma   90.00
#
_symmetry.space_group_name_H-M   'P 1'
#
loop_
_entity.id
_entity.type
_entity.pdbx_description
1 polymer ?
#
loop_
_entity_poly.entity_id
_entity_poly.type
_entity_poly.pdbx_seq_one_letter_code
_entity_poly.pdbx_strand_id
1 'polypeptide(L)' 'MLLNLSVLKFIFFIAGLTCLILAGWLIGVVTFNEGVKQLGLRNSLYIKSLIIGALGLILIILSLLKEIVHIRHRLHSPYQ' A
#
# COMPACT_ATOMS: atom_id res chain seq x y z
N MET A 1 20.64 -15.71 -11.39
CA MET A 1 20.33 -15.07 -10.10
C MET A 1 18.82 -14.83 -10.03
N LEU A 2 18.06 -15.89 -9.70
CA LEU A 2 16.60 -15.83 -9.47
C LEU A 2 16.38 -15.05 -8.17
N LEU A 3 16.34 -13.72 -8.24
CA LEU A 3 15.77 -12.91 -7.17
C LEU A 3 14.32 -13.38 -7.04
N ASN A 4 14.08 -14.24 -6.05
CA ASN A 4 12.84 -14.98 -5.86
C ASN A 4 11.66 -14.04 -6.01
N LEU A 5 10.79 -14.30 -6.99
CA LEU A 5 9.53 -13.57 -7.19
C LEU A 5 8.74 -13.43 -5.87
N SER A 6 8.89 -14.40 -4.96
CA SER A 6 8.36 -14.37 -3.59
C SER A 6 8.93 -13.26 -2.70
N VAL A 7 10.24 -13.00 -2.77
CA VAL A 7 10.89 -11.93 -1.98
C VAL A 7 10.43 -10.56 -2.47
N LEU A 8 10.33 -10.37 -3.79
CA LEU A 8 9.84 -9.11 -4.35
C LEU A 8 8.39 -8.83 -3.95
N LYS A 9 7.53 -9.85 -3.88
CA LYS A 9 6.15 -9.73 -3.38
C LYS A 9 6.10 -9.29 -1.92
N PHE A 10 6.94 -9.91 -1.09
CA PHE A 10 7.01 -9.56 0.33
C PHE A 10 7.44 -8.09 0.51
N ILE A 11 8.42 -7.63 -0.27
CA ILE A 11 8.85 -6.23 -0.26
C ILE A 11 7.70 -5.29 -0.67
N PHE A 12 6.96 -5.60 -1.73
CA PHE A 12 5.80 -4.79 -2.14
C PHE A 12 4.67 -4.77 -1.11
N PHE A 13 4.43 -5.89 -0.43
CA PHE A 13 3.45 -5.98 0.63
C PHE A 13 3.85 -5.12 1.84
N ILE A 14 5.09 -5.25 2.31
CA ILE A 14 5.62 -4.43 3.41
C ILE A 14 5.62 -2.95 3.05
N ALA A 15 6.02 -2.60 1.82
CA ALA A 15 5.98 -1.22 1.33
C ALA A 15 4.55 -0.65 1.35
N GLY A 16 3.57 -1.40 0.83
CA GLY A 16 2.17 -1.01 0.85
C GLY A 16 1.59 -0.85 2.26
N LEU A 17 1.96 -1.77 3.17
CA LEU A 17 1.57 -1.69 4.58
C LEU A 17 2.16 -0.45 5.27
N THR A 18 3.43 -0.15 4.99
CA THR A 18 4.12 1.02 5.54
C THR A 18 3.45 2.31 5.05
N CYS A 19 3.06 2.37 3.77
CA CYS A 19 2.30 3.50 3.22
C CYS A 19 0.95 3.68 3.93
N LEU A 20 0.22 2.60 4.24
CA LEU A 20 -1.05 2.69 4.98
C LEU A 20 -0.85 3.19 6.41
N ILE A 21 0.19 2.72 7.10
CA ILE A 21 0.53 3.19 8.45
C ILE A 21 0.88 4.68 8.43
N LEU A 22 1.71 5.11 7.48
CA LEU A 22 2.07 6.52 7.31
C LEU A 22 0.85 7.38 6.98
N ALA A 23 -0.04 6.91 6.11
CA ALA A 23 -1.28 7.61 5.78
C ALA A 23 -2.19 7.77 7.00
N GLY A 24 -2.39 6.70 7.79
CA GLY A 24 -3.17 6.74 9.02
C GLY A 24 -2.54 7.65 10.08
N TRP A 25 -1.21 7.63 10.21
CA TRP A 25 -0.50 8.52 11.11
C TRP A 25 -0.63 9.99 10.69
N LEU A 26 -0.46 10.30 9.41
CA LEU A 26 -0.67 11.65 8.86
C LEU A 26 -2.09 12.15 9.11
N ILE A 27 -3.11 11.31 8.90
CA ILE A 27 -4.50 11.65 9.22
C ILE A 27 -4.65 11.93 10.72
N GLY A 28 -4.09 11.09 11.58
CA GLY A 28 -4.09 11.30 13.02
C GLY A 28 -3.44 12.63 13.42
N VAL A 29 -2.26 12.93 12.87
CA VAL A 29 -1.59 14.22 13.10
C VAL A 29 -2.47 15.38 12.65
N VAL A 30 -3.10 15.31 11.48
CA VAL A 30 -3.96 16.37 10.96
C VAL A 30 -5.23 16.56 11.82
N THR A 31 -5.78 15.48 12.37
CA THR A 31 -7.00 15.50 13.19
C THR A 31 -6.75 15.95 14.63
N PHE A 32 -5.66 15.49 15.26
CA PHE A 32 -5.37 15.74 16.68
C PHE A 32 -4.43 16.92 16.93
N ASN A 33 -3.70 17.39 15.92
CA ASN A 33 -2.82 18.55 16.07
C ASN A 33 -3.61 19.86 15.87
N GLU A 34 -4.11 20.42 16.98
CA GLU A 34 -4.77 21.72 17.04
C GLU A 34 -3.87 22.89 16.57
N GLY A 35 -2.56 22.65 16.42
CA GLY A 35 -1.59 23.61 15.87
C GLY A 35 -1.75 23.88 14.37
N VAL A 36 -2.43 23.02 13.61
CA VAL A 36 -2.69 23.21 12.17
C VAL A 36 -3.90 24.15 11.98
N LYS A 37 -3.78 25.40 12.44
CA LYS A 37 -4.83 26.42 12.35
C LYS A 37 -5.02 26.97 10.93
N GLN A 38 -4.06 26.73 10.03
CA GLN A 38 -4.19 27.07 8.62
C GLN A 38 -5.01 26.02 7.87
N LEU A 39 -6.27 26.36 7.57
CA LEU A 39 -7.20 25.54 6.78
C LEU A 39 -6.58 25.01 5.48
N GLY A 40 -5.76 25.80 4.79
CA GLY A 40 -5.06 25.39 3.56
C GLY A 40 -4.04 24.28 3.79
N LEU A 41 -3.31 24.31 4.90
CA LEU A 41 -2.28 23.33 5.23
C LEU A 41 -2.92 22.01 5.70
N ARG A 42 -4.02 22.10 6.45
CA ARG A 42 -4.84 20.95 6.86
C ARG A 42 -5.38 20.18 5.67
N ASN A 43 -5.98 20.89 4.70
CA ASN A 43 -6.57 20.26 3.52
C ASN A 43 -5.50 19.64 2.60
N SER A 44 -4.35 20.32 2.45
CA SER A 44 -3.22 19.80 1.67
C SER A 44 -2.66 18.51 2.27
N LEU A 45 -2.48 18.45 3.60
CA LEU A 45 -2.00 17.24 4.28
C LEU A 45 -3.00 16.09 4.17
N TYR A 46 -4.30 16.37 4.27
CA TYR A 46 -5.36 15.35 4.13
C TYR A 46 -5.39 14.72 2.74
N ILE A 47 -5.23 15.53 1.69
CA ILE A 47 -5.14 15.06 0.31
C ILE A 47 -3.87 14.21 0.13
N LYS A 48 -2.72 14.67 0.65
CA LYS A 48 -1.47 13.91 0.59
C LYS A 48 -1.58 12.55 1.29
N SER A 49 -2.20 12.50 2.47
CA SER A 49 -2.41 11.23 3.19
C SER A 49 -3.34 10.29 2.44
N LEU A 50 -4.39 10.81 1.79
CA LEU A 50 -5.28 10.00 0.94
C LEU A 50 -4.55 9.43 -0.26
N ILE A 51 -3.70 10.21 -0.93
CA ILE A 51 -2.90 9.74 -2.08
C ILE A 51 -1.93 8.64 -1.64
N ILE A 52 -1.22 8.83 -0.53
CA ILE A 52 -0.29 7.84 0.03
C ILE A 52 -1.04 6.55 0.42
N GLY A 53 -2.22 6.68 1.03
CA GLY A 53 -3.06 5.55 1.40
C GLY A 53 -3.56 4.77 0.17
N ALA A 54 -4.00 5.48 -0.88
CA ALA A 54 -4.43 4.88 -2.14
C ALA A 54 -3.28 4.13 -2.82
N LEU A 55 -2.08 4.71 -2.86
CA LEU A 55 -0.88 4.04 -3.37
C LEU A 55 -0.54 2.77 -2.57
N GLY A 56 -0.62 2.83 -1.24
CA GLY A 56 -0.41 1.67 -0.37
C GLY A 56 -1.40 0.53 -0.66
N LEU A 57 -2.68 0.87 -0.81
CA LEU A 57 -3.74 -0.06 -1.20
C LEU A 57 -3.48 -0.71 -2.56
N ILE A 58 -3.10 0.08 -3.57
CA ILE A 58 -2.78 -0.43 -4.91
C ILE A 58 -1.62 -1.41 -4.86
N LEU A 59 -0.56 -1.12 -4.10
CA LEU A 59 0.60 -2.02 -3.95
C LEU A 59 0.21 -3.36 -3.30
N ILE A 60 -0.65 -3.33 -2.28
CA ILE A 60 -1.15 -4.54 -1.63
C ILE A 60 -2.00 -5.35 -2.61
N ILE A 61 -2.92 -4.70 -3.33
CA ILE A 61 -3.79 -5.36 -4.32
C ILE A 61 -2.95 -6.00 -5.43
N LEU A 62 -1.93 -5.31 -5.95
CA LEU A 62 -1.03 -5.86 -6.95
C LEU A 62 -0.24 -7.07 -6.44
N SER A 63 0.17 -7.06 -5.17
CA SER A 63 0.83 -8.19 -4.52
C SER A 63 -0.09 -9.41 -4.46
N LEU A 64 -1.36 -9.21 -4.07
CA LEU A 64 -2.38 -10.25 -3.95
C LEU A 64 -2.87 -10.78 -5.31
N LEU A 65 -3.09 -9.92 -6.30
CA LEU A 65 -3.52 -10.33 -7.64
C LEU A 65 -2.49 -11.25 -8.31
N LYS A 66 -1.20 -10.95 -8.14
CA LYS A 66 -0.12 -11.83 -8.63
C LYS A 66 -0.13 -13.20 -7.96
N GLU A 67 -0.62 -13.30 -6.73
CA GLU A 67 -0.78 -14.59 -6.04
C GLU A 67 -1.96 -15.39 -6.61
N ILE A 68 -3.12 -14.74 -6.79
CA ILE A 68 -4.31 -15.38 -7.39
C ILE A 68 -4.01 -15.89 -8.80
N VAL A 69 -3.32 -15.09 -9.63
CA VAL A 69 -2.94 -15.49 -10.99
C VAL A 69 -1.94 -16.67 -10.95
N HIS A 70 -0.99 -16.66 -10.03
CA HIS A 70 -0.03 -17.77 -9.88
C HIS A 70 -0.71 -19.05 -9.40
N ILE A 71 -1.66 -18.97 -8.46
CA ILE A 71 -2.46 -20.10 -7.99
C ILE A 71 -3.36 -20.64 -9.11
N ARG A 72 -4.05 -19.76 -9.85
CA ARG A 72 -4.86 -20.14 -11.00
C ARG A 72 -4.03 -20.86 -12.05
N HIS A 73 -2.82 -20.38 -12.35
CA HIS A 73 -1.93 -21.01 -13.32
C HIS A 73 -1.48 -22.41 -12.86
N ARG A 74 -1.19 -22.61 -11.56
CA ARG A 74 -0.89 -23.95 -11.03
C ARG A 74 -2.08 -24.90 -11.09
N LEU A 75 -3.30 -24.40 -10.89
CA LEU A 75 -4.52 -25.21 -10.94
C LEU A 75 -4.91 -25.63 -12.37
N HIS A 76 -4.63 -24.79 -13.38
CA HIS A 76 -4.96 -25.07 -14.79
C HIS A 76 -3.88 -25.85 -15.55
N SER A 77 -2.69 -26.03 -14.99
CA SER A 77 -1.63 -26.86 -15.58
C SER A 77 -1.05 -27.83 -14.54
N PRO A 78 -1.80 -28.89 -14.16
CA PRO A 78 -1.30 -29.91 -13.25
C PRO A 78 -0.33 -30.92 -13.92
N TYR A 79 -0.05 -30.80 -15.23
CA TYR A 79 0.73 -31.76 -16.00
C TYR A 79 1.81 -31.12 -16.90
N GLN A 80 2.68 -30.30 -16.32
CA GLN A 80 4.03 -30.06 -16.87
C GLN A 80 5.06 -30.03 -15.75
#